data_AF-A0A930ZDA2-F1
#
_entry.id   AF-A0A930ZDA2-F1
#
_cell.length_a   1.000
_cell.length_b   1.000
_cell.length_c   1.000
_cell.angle_alpha   90.00
_cell.angle_beta   90.00
_cell.angle_gamma   90.00
#
_symmetry.space_group_name_H-M   'P 1'
#
loop_
_entity.id
_entity.type
_entity.pdbx_description
1 polymer ?
#
loop_
_entity_poly.entity_id
_entity_poly.type
_entity_poly.pdbx_seq_one_letter_code
_entity_poly.pdbx_strand_id
1 'polypeptide(L)'
;MSEHTREQGVRVHHLANLGGLVALAGLDREPPDFLLGVLLSAAREAATLTAGERSQVAWLGRKKLDERATSKRAWRSWTRARELHSLLLSSGQMRRLIAAMGGSAPENPDRLSAVLTHLLKEEANAPAEVPQR
;
A
#
# COMPACT_ATOMS: atom_id res chain seq x y z
N MET A 1 -22.47 15.69 -11.85
CA MET A 1 -21.27 15.38 -11.05
C MET A 1 -21.37 16.21 -9.78
N SER A 2 -21.73 15.60 -8.65
CA SER A 2 -21.93 16.34 -7.40
C SER A 2 -20.59 16.66 -6.78
N GLU A 3 -20.19 17.94 -6.83
CA GLU A 3 -19.04 18.44 -6.10
C GLU A 3 -19.34 18.35 -4.61
N HIS A 4 -18.68 17.42 -3.92
CA HIS A 4 -18.77 17.29 -2.47
C HIS A 4 -18.26 18.55 -1.80
N THR A 5 -19.06 19.14 -0.91
CA THR A 5 -18.61 20.31 -0.12
C THR A 5 -17.49 19.91 0.84
N ARG A 6 -16.62 20.86 1.20
CA ARG A 6 -15.49 20.63 2.11
C ARG A 6 -15.92 19.96 3.43
N GLU A 7 -17.10 20.32 3.96
CA GLU A 7 -17.68 19.69 5.16
C GLU A 7 -18.10 18.24 4.95
N GLN A 8 -18.67 17.90 3.79
CA GLN A 8 -19.00 16.52 3.44
C GLN A 8 -17.72 15.66 3.34
N GLY A 9 -16.64 16.21 2.78
CA GLY A 9 -15.34 15.55 2.74
C GLY A 9 -14.79 15.23 4.14
N VAL A 10 -14.90 16.17 5.08
CA VAL A 10 -14.49 15.97 6.48
C VAL A 10 -15.33 14.89 7.16
N ARG A 11 -16.66 14.91 6.98
CA ARG A 11 -17.56 13.91 7.58
C ARG A 11 -17.29 12.50 7.06
N VAL A 12 -17.08 12.34 5.75
CA VAL A 12 -16.73 11.04 5.15
C VAL A 12 -15.39 10.53 5.69
N HIS A 13 -14.40 11.42 5.82
CA HIS A 13 -13.11 11.06 6.41
C HIS A 13 -13.25 10.60 7.87
N HIS A 14 -14.07 11.29 8.66
CA HIS A 14 -14.35 10.90 10.05
C HIS A 14 -15.05 9.54 10.15
N LEU A 15 -16.06 9.29 9.33
CA LEU A 15 -16.75 8.00 9.28
C LEU A 15 -15.81 6.86 8.85
N ALA A 16 -14.95 7.10 7.86
CA ALA A 16 -13.93 6.15 7.44
C ALA A 16 -12.92 5.83 8.55
N ASN A 17 -12.56 6.83 9.36
CA ASN A 17 -11.68 6.63 10.52
C ASN A 17 -12.39 5.81 11.61
N LEU A 18 -13.67 6.08 11.91
CA LEU A 18 -14.45 5.32 12.87
C LEU A 18 -14.62 3.85 12.44
N GLY A 19 -15.01 3.60 11.19
CA GLY A 19 -15.05 2.23 10.64
C GLY A 19 -13.67 1.56 10.66
N GLY A 20 -12.61 2.35 10.42
CA GLY A 20 -11.24 1.88 10.54
C GLY A 20 -10.81 1.50 11.97
N LEU A 21 -11.40 2.08 13.01
CA LEU A 21 -11.17 1.71 14.41
C LEU A 21 -11.96 0.45 14.78
N VAL A 22 -13.20 0.34 14.32
CA VAL A 22 -14.04 -0.86 14.49
C VAL A 22 -13.35 -2.09 13.88
N ALA A 23 -12.80 -1.97 12.67
CA ALA A 23 -12.04 -3.05 12.04
C ALA A 23 -10.75 -3.41 12.78
N LEU A 24 -10.05 -2.42 13.36
CA LEU A 24 -8.87 -2.70 14.18
C LEU A 24 -9.21 -3.44 15.47
N ALA A 25 -10.38 -3.20 16.03
CA ALA A 25 -10.91 -3.90 17.18
C ALA A 25 -11.47 -5.29 16.84
N GLY A 26 -11.49 -5.68 15.55
CA GLY A 26 -12.03 -6.97 15.09
C GLY A 26 -13.56 -7.05 15.11
N LEU A 27 -14.24 -5.91 15.08
CA LEU A 27 -15.71 -5.81 15.18
C LEU A 27 -16.37 -5.43 13.83
N ASP A 28 -15.65 -5.51 12.71
CA ASP A 28 -16.12 -5.10 11.38
C ASP A 28 -17.23 -5.97 10.79
N ARG A 29 -17.50 -7.12 11.40
CA ARG A 29 -18.57 -8.05 10.99
C ARG A 29 -19.83 -7.93 11.84
N GLU A 30 -19.79 -7.16 12.91
CA GLU A 30 -20.89 -7.03 13.85
C GLU A 30 -21.96 -6.04 13.35
N PRO A 31 -23.24 -6.28 13.67
CA PRO A 31 -24.32 -5.41 13.23
C PRO A 31 -24.30 -4.06 13.99
N PRO A 32 -24.87 -2.98 13.40
CA PRO A 32 -24.76 -1.62 13.96
C PRO A 32 -25.34 -1.46 15.37
N ASP A 33 -26.40 -2.18 15.71
CA ASP A 33 -27.04 -2.20 17.01
C ASP A 33 -26.14 -2.82 18.09
N PHE A 34 -25.47 -3.94 17.77
CA PHE A 34 -24.47 -4.54 18.66
C PHE A 34 -23.28 -3.59 18.88
N LEU A 35 -22.76 -2.99 17.81
CA LEU A 35 -21.67 -2.00 17.91
C LEU A 35 -22.05 -0.81 18.81
N LEU A 36 -23.28 -0.30 18.66
CA LEU A 36 -23.78 0.75 19.54
C LEU A 36 -23.87 0.28 21.00
N GLY A 37 -24.35 -0.94 21.25
CA GLY A 37 -24.39 -1.54 22.59
C GLY A 37 -23.01 -1.70 23.23
N VAL A 38 -22.00 -2.10 22.45
CA VAL A 38 -20.59 -2.17 22.89
C VAL A 38 -20.08 -0.78 23.25
N LEU A 39 -20.29 0.23 22.40
CA LEU A 39 -19.85 1.61 22.66
C LEU A 39 -20.52 2.21 23.89
N LEU A 40 -21.81 1.96 24.10
CA LEU A 40 -22.54 2.41 25.29
C LEU A 40 -22.04 1.72 26.56
N SER A 41 -21.74 0.42 26.49
CA SER A 41 -21.14 -0.31 27.61
C SER A 41 -19.75 0.22 27.94
N ALA A 42 -18.90 0.41 26.93
CA ALA A 42 -17.57 0.98 27.10
C ALA A 42 -17.61 2.43 27.63
N ALA A 43 -18.59 3.24 27.22
CA ALA A 43 -18.77 4.60 27.73
C ALA A 43 -19.11 4.61 29.23
N ARG A 44 -19.96 3.67 29.68
CA ARG A 44 -20.28 3.51 31.10
C ARG A 44 -19.07 3.10 31.91
N GLU A 45 -18.28 2.15 31.42
CA GLU A 45 -17.04 1.71 32.05
C GLU A 45 -15.99 2.83 32.08
N ALA A 46 -15.82 3.56 30.98
CA ALA A 46 -14.90 4.69 30.90
C ALA A 46 -15.23 5.81 31.91
N ALA A 47 -16.52 5.98 32.26
CA ALA A 47 -16.96 6.96 33.23
C ALA A 47 -16.45 6.65 34.66
N THR A 48 -16.18 5.37 34.98
CA THR A 48 -15.70 4.96 36.30
C THR A 48 -14.17 4.91 36.41
N LEU A 49 -13.45 5.05 35.29
CA LEU A 49 -11.99 5.00 35.28
C LEU A 49 -11.35 6.23 35.92
N THR A 50 -10.32 5.97 36.72
CA THR A 50 -9.39 6.99 37.23
C THR A 50 -8.53 7.59 36.11
N ALA A 51 -7.84 8.69 36.39
CA ALA A 51 -6.93 9.33 35.43
C ALA A 51 -5.78 8.40 34.98
N GLY A 52 -5.27 7.56 35.89
CA GLY A 52 -4.22 6.57 35.59
C GLY A 52 -4.70 5.49 34.62
N GLU A 53 -5.89 4.93 34.88
CA GLU A 53 -6.48 3.89 34.03
C GLU A 53 -6.86 4.44 32.65
N ARG A 54 -7.39 5.67 32.58
CA ARG A 54 -7.65 6.35 31.30
C ARG A 54 -6.38 6.53 30.49
N SER A 55 -5.27 6.86 31.15
CA SER A 55 -3.96 6.99 30.49
C SER A 55 -3.47 5.64 29.95
N GLN A 56 -3.70 4.56 30.69
CA GLN A 56 -3.36 3.20 30.25
C GLN A 56 -4.20 2.77 29.03
N VAL A 57 -5.50 3.04 29.03
CA VAL A 57 -6.39 2.77 27.88
C VAL A 57 -5.94 3.57 26.65
N ALA A 58 -5.62 4.84 26.82
CA ALA A 58 -5.10 5.68 25.74
C ALA A 58 -3.76 5.17 25.19
N TRP A 59 -2.87 4.70 26.07
CA TRP A 59 -1.60 4.10 25.69
C TRP A 59 -1.79 2.82 24.85
N LEU A 60 -2.70 1.93 25.25
CA LEU A 60 -3.04 0.72 24.49
C LEU A 60 -3.55 1.07 23.08
N GLY A 61 -4.48 2.02 22.98
CA GLY A 61 -5.00 2.49 21.70
C GLY A 61 -3.90 3.07 20.81
N ARG A 62 -3.01 3.90 21.37
CA ARG A 62 -1.87 4.48 20.65
C ARG A 62 -0.94 3.39 20.09
N LYS A 63 -0.57 2.41 20.92
CA LYS A 63 0.27 1.28 20.50
C LYS A 63 -0.33 0.54 19.30
N LYS A 64 -1.64 0.24 19.32
CA LYS A 64 -2.29 -0.42 18.16
C LYS A 64 -2.36 0.43 16.91
N LEU A 65 -2.56 1.74 17.04
CA LEU A 65 -2.51 2.64 15.90
C LEU A 65 -1.11 2.71 15.28
N ASP A 66 -0.07 2.73 16.12
CA ASP A 66 1.33 2.74 15.67
C ASP A 66 1.71 1.43 14.96
N GLU A 67 1.26 0.29 15.48
CA GLU A 67 1.40 -1.01 14.82
C GLU A 67 0.75 -0.98 13.43
N ARG A 68 -0.52 -0.51 13.31
CA ARG A 68 -1.19 -0.39 12.00
C ARG A 68 -0.48 0.59 11.07
N ALA A 69 -0.02 1.74 11.57
CA ALA A 69 0.71 2.71 10.75
C ALA A 69 2.01 2.10 10.21
N THR A 70 2.68 1.27 11.01
CA THR A 70 3.88 0.53 10.62
C THR A 70 3.55 -0.55 9.59
N SER A 71 2.50 -1.36 9.80
CA SER A 71 2.02 -2.34 8.81
C SER A 71 1.59 -1.69 7.50
N LYS A 72 0.89 -0.54 7.53
CA LYS A 72 0.52 0.23 6.33
C LYS A 72 1.74 0.75 5.59
N ARG A 73 2.76 1.24 6.31
CA ARG A 73 4.03 1.71 5.72
C ARG A 73 4.80 0.55 5.10
N ALA A 74 4.88 -0.59 5.78
CA ALA A 74 5.51 -1.81 5.27
C ALA A 74 4.79 -2.32 4.01
N TRP A 75 3.45 -2.40 4.04
CA TRP A 75 2.63 -2.75 2.88
C TRP A 75 2.87 -1.81 1.71
N ARG A 76 2.79 -0.48 1.91
CA ARG A 76 3.07 0.51 0.84
C ARG A 76 4.51 0.46 0.33
N SER A 77 5.47 0.08 1.16
CA SER A 77 6.87 -0.11 0.75
C SER A 77 6.98 -1.33 -0.16
N TRP A 78 6.37 -2.45 0.26
CA TRP A 78 6.34 -3.69 -0.50
C TRP A 78 5.55 -3.55 -1.82
N THR A 79 4.39 -2.88 -1.80
CA THR A 79 3.61 -2.55 -3.01
C THR A 79 4.39 -1.64 -3.94
N ARG A 80 5.03 -0.58 -3.43
CA ARG A 80 5.88 0.29 -4.28
C ARG A 80 7.05 -0.46 -4.88
N ALA A 81 7.70 -1.36 -4.13
CA ALA A 81 8.75 -2.21 -4.67
C ALA A 81 8.20 -3.13 -5.78
N ARG A 82 7.00 -3.69 -5.58
CA ARG A 82 6.32 -4.54 -6.57
C ARG A 82 5.86 -3.76 -7.81
N GLU A 83 5.39 -2.52 -7.63
CA GLU A 83 4.98 -1.61 -8.69
C GLU A 83 6.18 -1.04 -9.47
N LEU A 84 7.30 -0.76 -8.79
CA LEU A 84 8.59 -0.43 -9.41
C LEU A 84 9.08 -1.58 -10.29
N HIS A 85 8.80 -2.84 -9.91
CA HIS A 85 9.08 -4.01 -10.74
C HIS A 85 8.02 -4.26 -11.83
N SER A 86 6.82 -3.69 -11.74
CA SER A 86 5.81 -3.77 -12.79
C SER A 86 5.92 -2.58 -13.76
N LEU A 87 7.07 -2.43 -14.41
CA LEU A 87 7.15 -1.61 -15.60
C LEU A 87 6.42 -2.34 -16.74
N LEU A 88 5.14 -2.00 -16.94
CA LEU A 88 4.38 -2.44 -18.11
C LEU A 88 4.94 -1.72 -19.35
N LEU A 89 5.94 -2.32 -19.97
CA LEU A 89 6.46 -1.85 -21.25
C LEU A 89 5.47 -2.22 -22.35
N SER A 90 4.99 -1.23 -23.09
CA SER A 90 4.30 -1.50 -24.36
C SER A 90 5.23 -2.20 -25.34
N SER A 91 4.67 -2.94 -26.30
CA SER A 91 5.45 -3.59 -27.36
C SER A 91 6.36 -2.61 -28.12
N GLY A 92 5.91 -1.35 -28.31
CA GLY A 92 6.73 -0.29 -28.92
C GLY A 92 7.91 0.14 -28.04
N GLN A 93 7.75 0.20 -26.71
CA GLN A 93 8.85 0.49 -25.79
C GLN A 93 9.84 -0.67 -25.72
N MET A 94 9.37 -1.92 -25.72
CA MET A 94 10.25 -3.10 -25.77
C MET A 94 11.10 -3.13 -27.04
N ARG A 95 10.51 -2.82 -28.20
CA ARG A 95 11.26 -2.73 -29.48
C ARG A 95 12.34 -1.66 -29.44
N ARG A 96 12.04 -0.48 -28.88
CA ARG A 96 13.02 0.62 -28.75
C ARG A 96 14.18 0.25 -27.83
N LEU A 97 13.90 -0.44 -26.72
CA LEU A 97 14.94 -0.91 -25.81
C LEU A 97 15.81 -1.99 -26.45
N ILE A 98 15.21 -2.97 -27.14
CA ILE A 98 15.96 -4.00 -27.87
C ILE A 98 16.89 -3.37 -28.91
N ALA A 99 16.39 -2.41 -29.70
CA ALA A 99 17.19 -1.71 -30.70
C ALA A 99 18.32 -0.87 -30.07
N ALA A 100 18.06 -0.20 -28.95
CA ALA A 100 19.05 0.59 -28.24
C ALA A 100 20.19 -0.25 -27.65
N MET A 101 19.94 -1.52 -27.33
CA MET A 101 20.95 -2.49 -26.88
C MET A 101 21.61 -3.24 -28.06
N GLY A 102 21.46 -2.76 -29.30
CA GLY A 102 22.06 -3.36 -30.49
C GLY A 102 21.36 -4.65 -30.98
N GLY A 103 20.24 -5.04 -30.38
CA GLY A 103 19.47 -6.22 -30.78
C GLY A 103 18.44 -5.93 -31.87
N SER A 104 18.08 -6.96 -32.65
CA SER A 104 17.01 -6.89 -33.64
C SER A 104 15.66 -7.26 -33.01
N ALA A 105 14.72 -6.31 -32.96
CA ALA A 105 13.42 -6.54 -32.32
C ALA A 105 12.48 -7.40 -33.19
N PRO A 106 11.98 -8.56 -32.70
CA PRO A 106 11.14 -9.48 -33.48
C PRO A 106 9.77 -8.88 -33.82
N GLU A 107 9.26 -9.10 -35.03
CA GLU A 107 7.92 -8.62 -35.45
C GLU A 107 6.78 -9.20 -34.60
N ASN A 108 6.91 -10.46 -34.15
CA ASN A 108 5.93 -11.07 -33.25
C ASN A 108 6.02 -10.47 -31.83
N PRO A 109 4.94 -9.82 -31.32
CA PRO A 109 4.92 -9.22 -29.99
C PRO A 109 5.21 -10.17 -28.83
N ASP A 110 4.83 -11.43 -28.93
CA ASP A 110 4.97 -12.42 -27.84
C ASP A 110 6.44 -12.78 -27.57
N ARG A 111 7.32 -12.53 -28.55
CA ARG A 111 8.76 -12.80 -28.44
C ARG A 111 9.57 -11.63 -27.89
N LEU A 112 8.97 -10.44 -27.76
CA LEU A 112 9.67 -9.23 -27.32
C LEU A 112 10.22 -9.35 -25.89
N SER A 113 9.43 -9.91 -24.97
CA SER A 113 9.85 -10.07 -23.57
C SER A 113 11.02 -11.05 -23.43
N ALA A 114 11.03 -12.12 -24.22
CA ALA A 114 12.08 -13.13 -24.18
C ALA A 114 13.41 -12.57 -24.70
N VAL A 115 13.39 -11.84 -25.83
CA VAL A 115 14.58 -11.20 -26.41
C VAL A 115 15.13 -10.10 -25.50
N LEU A 116 14.25 -9.24 -24.95
CA LEU A 116 14.67 -8.19 -24.02
C LEU A 116 15.34 -8.78 -22.76
N THR A 117 14.79 -9.87 -22.21
CA THR A 117 15.35 -10.54 -21.02
C THR A 117 16.70 -11.19 -21.31
N HIS A 118 16.89 -11.73 -22.52
CA HIS A 118 18.16 -12.30 -22.95
C HIS A 118 19.27 -11.25 -23.01
N LEU A 119 19.02 -10.14 -23.72
CA LEU A 119 19.98 -9.05 -23.87
C LEU A 119 20.36 -8.43 -22.52
N LEU A 120 19.39 -8.23 -21.62
CA LEU A 120 19.66 -7.72 -20.27
C LEU A 120 20.54 -8.68 -19.44
N LYS A 121 20.42 -10.00 -19.65
CA LYS A 121 21.27 -11.00 -18.98
C LYS A 121 22.67 -11.05 -19.57
N GLU A 122 22.81 -10.85 -20.88
CA GLU A 122 24.11 -10.77 -21.54
C GLU A 122 24.88 -9.52 -21.10
N GLU A 123 24.22 -8.36 -21.07
CA GLU A 123 24.80 -7.11 -20.55
C GLU A 123 25.17 -7.23 -19.06
N ALA A 124 24.32 -7.85 -18.24
CA ALA A 124 24.62 -8.04 -16.82
C ALA A 124 25.78 -9.04 -16.55
N ASN A 125 26.06 -9.95 -17.50
CA ASN A 125 27.14 -10.93 -17.42
C ASN A 125 28.37 -10.53 -18.26
N ALA A 126 28.34 -9.39 -18.94
CA ALA A 126 29.50 -8.88 -19.66
C ALA A 126 30.62 -8.56 -18.64
N PRO A 127 31.84 -9.09 -18.79
CA PRO A 127 32.95 -8.67 -17.95
C PRO A 127 33.17 -7.18 -18.19
N ALA A 128 33.19 -6.38 -17.12
CA ALA A 128 33.43 -4.94 -17.20
C ALA A 128 34.66 -4.69 -18.08
N GLU A 129 34.48 -4.00 -19.21
CA GLU A 129 35.61 -3.59 -20.04
C GLU A 129 36.54 -2.75 -19.17
N VAL A 130 37.73 -3.29 -18.91
CA VAL A 130 38.82 -2.54 -18.28
C VAL A 130 39.19 -1.46 -19.30
N PRO A 131 39.02 -0.16 -18.97
CA PRO A 131 39.32 0.90 -19.92
C PRO A 131 40.83 0.86 -20.22
N GLN A 132 41.19 0.53 -21.46
CA GLN A 132 42.54 0.70 -21.94
C GLN A 132 42.80 2.21 -22.12
N ARG A 133 43.88 2.67 -21.48
CA ARG A 133 44.35 4.06 -21.48
C ARG A 133 44.78 4.54 -22.86
#